data_AF-A0A538HZQ9-F1
#
_entry.id   AF-A0A538HZQ9-F1
#
_cell.length_a   1.000
_cell.length_b   1.000
_cell.length_c   1.000
_cell.angle_alpha   90.00
_cell.angle_beta   90.00
_cell.angle_gamma   90.00
#
_symmetry.space_group_name_H-M   'P 1'
#
loop_
_entity.id
_entity.type
_entity.pdbx_description
1 polymer ?
#
loop_
_entity_poly.entity_id
_entity_poly.type
_entity_poly.pdbx_seq_one_letter_code
_entity_poly.pdbx_strand_id
1 'polypeptide(L)'
;MRLGIAVVVVCVLGAALAVAGYALTHGEARHPILVLPSEIVGPDPLSFDPGRTSAYERAASFGLSHVLFAKSPGGVVAAARRTASFRAVVEDAVKGSGIDADLVEAIVFLESGGRPEVIAGDDPEQASGLTQILAETANDFLGMHVDLAASRRLTRRIRDAQERGDGQAVARLQDERRRVDERFDPARALAGTVRYLSEARREFGREDLAVVSYHMGIGNLEGVLRAYSGRPSDPIQDVVHEDDLSYARIYFDSSPVNHREAWQRLASFGDDSQTYYWRVLAARDIMRLFREDPARLDRLAELHGRGPSAELVLHPPRAPQRFAEPDDLETSYQRGHLRPLPDDPARLHFRVDPRLAPTVRRLGGDSAAYRALRLRALGLLRYLAAQVYKLSKDAKPLTVTRAAYDEATGAALTPLDVAKAHSSLHATGFAFDVRRRYGSGNQAAAFQWTLERLEALGLIAWTRGKSVIHITVSPRADARA
;
A
#
# COMPACT_ATOMS: atom_id res chain seq x y z
N MET A 1 -4.49 -24.41 68.34
CA MET A 1 -5.27 -24.01 67.13
C MET A 1 -5.18 -22.52 66.76
N ARG A 2 -4.74 -21.60 67.64
CA ARG A 2 -4.69 -20.15 67.32
C ARG A 2 -3.37 -19.65 66.70
N LEU A 3 -2.27 -20.40 66.82
CA LEU A 3 -0.97 -20.00 66.27
C LEU A 3 -0.83 -20.33 64.75
N GLY A 4 -1.45 -21.43 64.29
CA GLY A 4 -1.40 -21.82 62.88
C GLY A 4 -2.20 -20.90 61.95
N ILE A 5 -3.31 -20.31 62.44
CA ILE A 5 -4.14 -19.40 61.65
C ILE A 5 -3.42 -18.05 61.44
N ALA A 6 -2.68 -17.56 62.43
CA ALA A 6 -1.92 -16.32 62.30
C ALA A 6 -0.79 -16.43 61.27
N VAL A 7 -0.09 -17.57 61.20
CA VAL A 7 0.98 -17.81 60.22
C VAL A 7 0.42 -17.93 58.81
N VAL A 8 -0.73 -18.59 58.62
CA VAL A 8 -1.38 -18.70 57.31
C VAL A 8 -1.88 -17.33 56.83
N VAL A 9 -2.44 -16.50 57.70
CA VAL A 9 -2.90 -15.15 57.33
C VAL A 9 -1.73 -14.24 56.94
N VAL A 10 -0.59 -14.32 57.65
CA VAL A 10 0.61 -13.55 57.30
C VAL A 10 1.23 -14.01 55.98
N CYS A 11 1.27 -15.32 55.71
CA CYS A 11 1.75 -15.85 54.43
C CYS A 11 0.84 -15.47 53.26
N VAL A 12 -0.48 -15.48 53.44
CA VAL A 12 -1.44 -15.07 52.40
C VAL A 12 -1.37 -13.57 52.15
N LEU A 13 -1.22 -12.74 53.19
CA LEU A 13 -1.02 -11.30 53.03
C LEU A 13 0.33 -10.97 52.37
N GLY A 14 1.40 -11.68 52.74
CA GLY A 14 2.71 -11.56 52.11
C GLY A 14 2.70 -11.97 50.64
N ALA A 15 2.01 -13.06 50.29
CA ALA A 15 1.83 -13.48 48.90
C ALA A 15 0.95 -12.50 48.11
N ALA A 16 -0.12 -11.97 48.70
CA ALA A 16 -0.97 -10.96 48.07
C ALA A 16 -0.23 -9.63 47.84
N LEU A 17 0.60 -9.20 48.80
CA LEU A 17 1.45 -8.01 48.66
C LEU A 17 2.60 -8.23 47.67
N ALA A 18 3.17 -9.44 47.59
CA ALA A 18 4.17 -9.79 46.58
C ALA A 18 3.55 -9.86 45.17
N VAL A 19 2.33 -10.38 45.02
CA VAL A 19 1.58 -10.39 43.75
C VAL A 19 1.12 -8.98 43.36
N ALA A 20 0.68 -8.15 44.32
CA ALA A 20 0.35 -6.75 44.06
C ALA A 20 1.60 -5.92 43.72
N GLY A 21 2.72 -6.14 44.41
CA GLY A 21 4.01 -5.54 44.10
C GLY A 21 4.57 -5.99 42.75
N TYR A 22 4.38 -7.27 42.39
CA TYR A 22 4.70 -7.80 41.07
C TYR A 22 3.81 -7.19 39.98
N ALA A 23 2.49 -7.07 40.20
CA ALA A 23 1.57 -6.43 39.26
C ALA A 23 1.81 -4.90 39.11
N LEU A 24 2.31 -4.23 40.16
CA LEU A 24 2.66 -2.81 40.13
C LEU A 24 4.05 -2.52 39.53
N THR A 25 4.96 -3.51 39.53
CA THR A 25 6.34 -3.37 38.99
C THR A 25 6.53 -4.06 37.64
N HIS A 26 5.72 -5.07 37.33
CA HIS A 26 5.69 -5.85 36.09
C HIS A 26 4.33 -5.72 35.38
N GLY A 27 3.65 -4.59 35.56
CA GLY A 27 2.45 -4.30 34.76
C GLY A 27 2.81 -4.54 33.30
N GLU A 28 2.17 -5.56 32.70
CA GLU A 28 2.27 -5.83 31.26
C GLU A 28 2.14 -4.48 30.58
N ALA A 29 3.18 -4.10 29.84
CA ALA A 29 3.21 -2.82 29.18
C ALA A 29 1.97 -2.77 28.29
N ARG A 30 0.91 -2.07 28.73
CA ARG A 30 -0.25 -1.80 27.90
C ARG A 30 0.32 -1.13 26.65
N HIS A 31 0.32 -1.88 25.56
CA HIS A 31 0.76 -1.36 24.28
C HIS A 31 -0.12 -0.14 23.98
N PRO A 32 0.46 1.00 23.56
CA PRO A 32 -0.35 2.15 23.20
C PRO A 32 -1.36 1.71 22.14
N ILE A 33 -2.65 1.89 22.43
CA ILE A 33 -3.72 1.57 21.49
C ILE A 33 -3.71 2.70 20.47
N LEU A 34 -3.28 2.41 19.26
CA LEU A 34 -3.53 3.28 18.13
C LEU A 34 -5.04 3.33 17.95
N VAL A 35 -5.65 4.48 18.19
CA VAL A 35 -7.09 4.67 18.04
C VAL A 35 -7.32 5.12 16.63
N LEU A 36 -7.76 4.20 15.80
CA LEU A 36 -8.05 4.50 14.41
C LEU A 36 -9.48 5.01 14.27
N PRO A 37 -9.83 5.63 13.13
CA PRO A 37 -11.20 6.00 12.86
C PRO A 37 -12.05 4.75 13.07
N SER A 38 -13.11 4.86 13.88
CA SER A 38 -13.97 3.74 14.28
C SER A 38 -14.64 3.03 13.11
N GLU A 39 -14.49 3.57 11.90
CA GLU A 39 -14.92 3.00 10.63
C GLU A 39 -13.95 1.94 10.09
N ILE A 40 -12.64 2.02 10.38
CA ILE A 40 -11.61 1.24 9.68
C ILE A 40 -11.12 0.04 10.52
N VAL A 41 -11.13 0.09 11.86
CA VAL A 41 -10.54 -1.03 12.64
C VAL A 41 -11.10 -1.29 14.04
N GLY A 42 -11.00 -2.54 14.49
CA GLY A 42 -11.10 -2.97 15.89
C GLY A 42 -9.88 -2.54 16.73
N PRO A 43 -9.68 -3.08 17.95
CA PRO A 43 -8.64 -2.63 18.88
C PRO A 43 -7.19 -2.86 18.40
N ASP A 44 -6.95 -3.79 17.45
CA ASP A 44 -5.65 -3.95 16.76
C ASP A 44 -5.77 -3.43 15.31
N PRO A 45 -5.06 -2.35 14.93
CA PRO A 45 -5.01 -1.78 13.59
C PRO A 45 -4.80 -2.75 12.43
N LEU A 46 -4.13 -3.87 12.66
CA LEU A 46 -3.80 -4.83 11.61
C LEU A 46 -4.55 -6.15 11.76
N SER A 47 -5.51 -6.22 12.68
CA SER A 47 -6.50 -7.29 12.70
C SER A 47 -7.57 -7.04 11.63
N PHE A 48 -7.98 -8.10 10.94
CA PHE A 48 -9.08 -8.04 9.99
C PHE A 48 -10.42 -8.23 10.72
N ASP A 49 -11.40 -7.37 10.40
CA ASP A 49 -12.80 -7.47 10.85
C ASP A 49 -13.72 -7.67 9.63
N PRO A 50 -14.37 -8.85 9.49
CA PRO A 50 -15.24 -9.12 8.35
C PRO A 50 -16.43 -8.15 8.24
N GLY A 51 -16.87 -7.58 9.36
CA GLY A 51 -17.96 -6.59 9.39
C GLY A 51 -17.58 -5.22 8.80
N ARG A 52 -16.33 -5.03 8.37
CA ARG A 52 -15.78 -3.74 7.91
C ARG A 52 -15.12 -3.78 6.54
N THR A 53 -15.36 -4.82 5.74
CA THR A 53 -14.78 -5.01 4.40
C THR A 53 -14.78 -3.74 3.54
N SER A 54 -15.91 -3.03 3.43
CA SER A 54 -15.96 -1.79 2.63
C SER A 54 -15.10 -0.65 3.17
N ALA A 55 -14.80 -0.62 4.47
CA ALA A 55 -13.87 0.36 5.04
C ALA A 55 -12.42 0.03 4.69
N TYR A 56 -12.05 -1.26 4.71
CA TYR A 56 -10.76 -1.74 4.21
C TYR A 56 -10.56 -1.40 2.73
N GLU A 57 -11.56 -1.64 1.89
CA GLU A 57 -11.54 -1.30 0.46
C GLU A 57 -11.31 0.21 0.23
N ARG A 58 -12.06 1.08 0.92
CA ARG A 58 -11.88 2.53 0.82
C ARG A 58 -10.50 2.98 1.30
N ALA A 59 -10.03 2.38 2.39
CA ALA A 59 -8.72 2.70 2.93
C ALA A 59 -7.61 2.27 1.95
N ALA A 60 -7.69 1.05 1.40
CA ALA A 60 -6.71 0.47 0.47
C ALA A 60 -6.69 1.18 -0.87
N SER A 61 -7.87 1.52 -1.40
CA SER A 61 -8.00 2.39 -2.59
C SER A 61 -7.23 3.70 -2.38
N PHE A 62 -7.46 4.39 -1.26
CA PHE A 62 -6.75 5.63 -0.95
C PHE A 62 -5.25 5.41 -0.75
N GLY A 63 -4.88 4.46 0.11
CA GLY A 63 -3.50 4.20 0.54
C GLY A 63 -2.57 3.82 -0.61
N LEU A 64 -3.08 3.06 -1.58
CA LEU A 64 -2.29 2.53 -2.70
C LEU A 64 -2.49 3.32 -4.01
N SER A 65 -3.23 4.44 -3.96
CA SER A 65 -3.51 5.27 -5.14
C SER A 65 -2.30 6.01 -5.71
N HIS A 66 -1.24 6.25 -4.91
CA HIS A 66 -0.16 7.16 -5.30
C HIS A 66 0.50 6.81 -6.64
N VAL A 67 0.73 5.52 -6.88
CA VAL A 67 1.38 5.06 -8.11
C VAL A 67 0.58 5.41 -9.37
N LEU A 68 -0.76 5.42 -9.28
CA LEU A 68 -1.62 5.82 -10.39
C LEU A 68 -1.41 7.31 -10.70
N PHE A 69 -1.37 8.16 -9.69
CA PHE A 69 -1.12 9.60 -9.90
C PHE A 69 0.29 9.87 -10.43
N ALA A 70 1.30 9.20 -9.86
CA ALA A 70 2.70 9.45 -10.16
C ALA A 70 3.15 8.87 -11.51
N LYS A 71 2.56 7.74 -11.95
CA LYS A 71 3.02 7.00 -13.14
C LYS A 71 2.02 6.98 -14.30
N SER A 72 0.83 7.57 -14.15
CA SER A 72 -0.13 7.65 -15.26
C SER A 72 0.48 8.31 -16.49
N PRO A 73 0.35 7.71 -17.68
CA PRO A 73 1.00 8.22 -18.88
C PRO A 73 0.47 9.60 -19.30
N GLY A 74 1.35 10.60 -19.33
CA GLY A 74 0.97 11.99 -19.58
C GLY A 74 0.24 12.67 -18.43
N GLY A 75 0.26 12.08 -17.23
CA GLY A 75 -0.46 12.55 -16.03
C GLY A 75 -1.84 11.92 -15.88
N VAL A 76 -2.31 11.85 -14.63
CA VAL A 76 -3.58 11.20 -14.25
C VAL A 76 -4.80 11.76 -15.01
N VAL A 77 -4.84 13.08 -15.22
CA VAL A 77 -5.96 13.76 -15.90
C VAL A 77 -6.00 13.41 -17.39
N ALA A 78 -4.84 13.36 -18.04
CA ALA A 78 -4.75 12.98 -19.44
C ALA A 78 -5.08 11.50 -19.64
N ALA A 79 -4.66 10.63 -18.71
CA ALA A 79 -5.05 9.23 -18.70
C ALA A 79 -6.57 9.08 -18.51
N ALA A 80 -7.17 9.76 -17.54
CA ALA A 80 -8.61 9.70 -17.28
C ALA A 80 -9.42 10.17 -18.51
N ARG A 81 -8.99 11.25 -19.16
CA ARG A 81 -9.63 11.73 -20.40
C ARG A 81 -9.57 10.70 -21.53
N ARG A 82 -8.44 10.03 -21.73
CA ARG A 82 -8.32 8.97 -22.74
C ARG A 82 -9.15 7.75 -22.38
N THR A 83 -9.16 7.33 -21.12
CA THR A 83 -10.00 6.22 -20.68
C THR A 83 -11.49 6.54 -20.90
N ALA A 84 -11.93 7.74 -20.54
CA ALA A 84 -13.31 8.17 -20.70
C ALA A 84 -13.82 8.12 -22.15
N SER A 85 -12.93 8.24 -23.16
CA SER A 85 -13.35 8.11 -24.57
C SER A 85 -13.79 6.71 -24.96
N PHE A 86 -13.52 5.69 -24.14
CA PHE A 86 -13.98 4.32 -24.35
C PHE A 86 -15.30 3.99 -23.64
N ARG A 87 -15.92 4.93 -22.92
CA ARG A 87 -17.08 4.65 -22.07
C ARG A 87 -18.21 3.92 -22.81
N ALA A 88 -18.59 4.39 -24.00
CA ALA A 88 -19.64 3.75 -24.79
C ALA A 88 -19.30 2.31 -25.20
N VAL A 89 -18.03 2.04 -25.52
CA VAL A 89 -17.56 0.69 -25.88
C VAL A 89 -17.52 -0.22 -24.65
N VAL A 90 -17.17 0.33 -23.49
CA VAL A 90 -17.23 -0.38 -22.20
C VAL A 90 -18.67 -0.78 -21.86
N GLU A 91 -19.61 0.16 -21.96
CA GLU A 91 -21.04 -0.08 -21.68
C GLU A 91 -21.64 -1.14 -22.61
N ASP A 92 -21.28 -1.11 -23.90
CA ASP A 92 -21.70 -2.14 -24.85
C ASP A 92 -21.11 -3.52 -24.49
N ALA A 93 -19.81 -3.57 -24.16
CA ALA A 93 -19.14 -4.81 -23.81
C ALA A 93 -19.71 -5.48 -22.54
N VAL A 94 -20.10 -4.70 -21.52
CA VAL A 94 -20.66 -5.27 -20.29
C VAL A 94 -22.15 -5.61 -20.38
N LYS A 95 -22.83 -5.21 -21.46
CA LYS A 95 -24.29 -5.36 -21.60
C LYS A 95 -24.73 -6.81 -21.41
N GLY A 96 -25.65 -7.05 -20.47
CA GLY A 96 -26.18 -8.38 -20.17
C GLY A 96 -25.26 -9.29 -19.36
N SER A 97 -24.01 -8.89 -19.10
CA SER A 97 -23.07 -9.66 -18.26
C SER A 97 -23.31 -9.48 -16.77
N GLY A 98 -23.93 -8.36 -16.35
CA GLY A 98 -24.05 -7.98 -14.95
C GLY A 98 -22.72 -7.58 -14.29
N ILE A 99 -21.67 -7.29 -15.08
CA ILE A 99 -20.42 -6.68 -14.61
C ILE A 99 -20.56 -5.16 -14.67
N ASP A 100 -20.08 -4.47 -13.64
CA ASP A 100 -20.09 -3.00 -13.57
C ASP A 100 -19.20 -2.36 -14.65
N ALA A 101 -19.78 -1.44 -15.44
CA ALA A 101 -19.07 -0.67 -16.45
C ALA A 101 -17.97 0.23 -15.82
N ASP A 102 -18.20 0.78 -14.63
CA ASP A 102 -17.22 1.63 -13.94
C ASP A 102 -15.99 0.83 -13.51
N LEU A 103 -16.19 -0.45 -13.18
CA LEU A 103 -15.11 -1.37 -12.85
C LEU A 103 -14.25 -1.72 -14.08
N VAL A 104 -14.88 -2.02 -15.21
CA VAL A 104 -14.15 -2.30 -16.47
C VAL A 104 -13.44 -1.04 -16.98
N GLU A 105 -14.06 0.13 -16.88
CA GLU A 105 -13.40 1.40 -17.19
C GLU A 105 -12.18 1.67 -16.28
N ALA A 106 -12.28 1.32 -15.00
CA ALA A 106 -11.16 1.42 -14.07
C ALA A 106 -10.01 0.46 -14.42
N ILE A 107 -10.31 -0.76 -14.89
CA ILE A 107 -9.31 -1.69 -15.43
C ILE A 107 -8.62 -1.04 -16.64
N VAL A 108 -9.36 -0.48 -17.61
CA VAL A 108 -8.75 0.24 -18.75
C VAL A 108 -7.81 1.36 -18.30
N PHE A 109 -8.21 2.15 -17.30
CA PHE A 109 -7.37 3.19 -16.73
C PHE A 109 -6.07 2.61 -16.17
N LEU A 110 -6.16 1.58 -15.32
CA LEU A 110 -5.01 0.99 -14.64
C LEU A 110 -4.05 0.33 -15.63
N GLU A 111 -4.58 -0.43 -16.59
CA GLU A 111 -3.79 -1.27 -17.50
C GLU A 111 -3.06 -0.46 -18.58
N SER A 112 -3.69 0.57 -19.12
CA SER A 112 -3.12 1.29 -20.27
C SER A 112 -3.21 2.82 -20.18
N GLY A 113 -3.93 3.36 -19.19
CA GLY A 113 -4.29 4.78 -19.14
C GLY A 113 -5.03 5.21 -20.41
N GLY A 114 -5.89 4.32 -20.94
CA GLY A 114 -6.68 4.53 -22.15
C GLY A 114 -5.86 4.52 -23.44
N ARG A 115 -4.77 3.76 -23.51
CA ARG A 115 -3.92 3.67 -24.71
C ARG A 115 -4.04 2.27 -25.33
N PRO A 116 -4.73 2.11 -26.47
CA PRO A 116 -4.98 0.79 -27.05
C PRO A 116 -3.74 0.13 -27.66
N GLU A 117 -2.65 0.87 -27.82
CA GLU A 117 -1.44 0.41 -28.52
C GLU A 117 -0.31 -0.05 -27.58
N VAL A 118 -0.57 -0.11 -26.26
CA VAL A 118 0.42 -0.44 -25.23
C VAL A 118 0.81 -1.92 -25.30
N ILE A 119 2.09 -2.17 -25.10
CA ILE A 119 2.69 -3.50 -24.93
C ILE A 119 3.50 -3.45 -23.63
N ALA A 120 3.31 -4.42 -22.75
CA ALA A 120 4.18 -4.62 -21.61
C ALA A 120 5.58 -5.03 -22.11
N GLY A 121 6.60 -4.22 -21.80
CA GLY A 121 7.91 -4.39 -22.42
C GLY A 121 7.90 -3.95 -23.88
N ASP A 122 8.43 -4.77 -24.79
CA ASP A 122 8.58 -4.43 -26.21
C ASP A 122 8.16 -5.55 -27.19
N ASP A 123 7.68 -6.68 -26.67
CA ASP A 123 7.24 -7.84 -27.46
C ASP A 123 5.74 -8.10 -27.28
N PRO A 124 4.93 -8.10 -28.37
CA PRO A 124 3.52 -8.46 -28.34
C PRO A 124 3.18 -9.84 -27.73
N GLU A 125 4.15 -10.74 -27.54
CA GLU A 125 3.90 -11.97 -26.76
C GLU A 125 3.41 -11.65 -25.32
N GLN A 126 3.90 -10.54 -24.76
CA GLN A 126 3.49 -10.03 -23.46
C GLN A 126 2.11 -9.37 -23.50
N ALA A 127 1.66 -8.92 -22.33
CA ALA A 127 0.39 -8.25 -22.14
C ALA A 127 0.26 -7.04 -23.09
N SER A 128 -0.82 -6.99 -23.85
CA SER A 128 -0.99 -6.01 -24.92
C SER A 128 -2.40 -5.44 -24.95
N GLY A 129 -2.51 -4.22 -25.49
CA GLY A 129 -3.80 -3.60 -25.75
C GLY A 129 -4.35 -2.79 -24.58
N LEU A 130 -5.61 -2.40 -24.73
CA LEU A 130 -6.33 -1.50 -23.83
C LEU A 130 -6.43 -2.06 -22.39
N THR A 131 -6.54 -3.38 -22.27
CA THR A 131 -6.74 -4.11 -21.01
C THR A 131 -5.64 -5.13 -20.74
N GLN A 132 -4.47 -4.99 -21.40
CA GLN A 132 -3.24 -5.73 -21.13
C GLN A 132 -3.41 -7.27 -21.07
N ILE A 133 -3.94 -7.85 -22.16
CA ILE A 133 -4.19 -9.29 -22.26
C ILE A 133 -2.93 -10.00 -22.78
N LEU A 134 -2.51 -11.09 -22.12
CA LEU A 134 -1.43 -11.97 -22.58
C LEU A 134 -1.81 -12.72 -23.87
N ALA A 135 -0.84 -13.00 -24.74
CA ALA A 135 -1.13 -13.66 -26.02
C ALA A 135 -1.69 -15.08 -25.85
N GLU A 136 -1.13 -15.86 -24.93
CA GLU A 136 -1.59 -17.21 -24.60
C GLU A 136 -3.04 -17.17 -24.07
N THR A 137 -3.31 -16.30 -23.08
CA THR A 137 -4.67 -16.11 -22.55
C THR A 137 -5.66 -15.68 -23.63
N ALA A 138 -5.26 -14.81 -24.56
CA ALA A 138 -6.10 -14.37 -25.66
C ALA A 138 -6.55 -15.54 -26.54
N ASN A 139 -5.61 -16.40 -26.96
CA ASN A 139 -5.90 -17.53 -27.83
C ASN A 139 -6.64 -18.66 -27.09
N ASP A 140 -6.11 -19.10 -25.95
CA ASP A 140 -6.48 -20.37 -25.34
C ASP A 140 -7.68 -20.26 -24.40
N PHE A 141 -7.90 -19.07 -23.84
CA PHE A 141 -8.96 -18.84 -22.86
C PHE A 141 -10.05 -17.88 -23.37
N LEU A 142 -9.66 -16.81 -24.06
CA LEU A 142 -10.60 -15.76 -24.48
C LEU A 142 -11.13 -15.94 -25.89
N GLY A 143 -10.64 -16.91 -26.66
CA GLY A 143 -11.08 -17.17 -28.03
C GLY A 143 -10.84 -15.99 -28.97
N MET A 144 -9.77 -15.23 -28.73
CA MET A 144 -9.34 -14.11 -29.57
C MET A 144 -8.32 -14.59 -30.60
N HIS A 145 -8.25 -13.90 -31.73
CA HIS A 145 -7.24 -14.17 -32.75
C HIS A 145 -5.96 -13.35 -32.53
N VAL A 146 -4.83 -14.05 -32.36
CA VAL A 146 -3.49 -13.44 -32.26
C VAL A 146 -2.47 -14.15 -33.16
N ASP A 147 -2.16 -13.56 -34.31
CA ASP A 147 -0.98 -13.89 -35.12
C ASP A 147 0.23 -13.11 -34.58
N LEU A 148 0.96 -13.73 -33.65
CA LEU A 148 2.15 -13.14 -33.02
C LEU A 148 3.26 -12.80 -34.03
N ALA A 149 3.44 -13.61 -35.07
CA ALA A 149 4.49 -13.38 -36.06
C ALA A 149 4.20 -12.11 -36.88
N ALA A 150 2.96 -11.94 -37.32
CA ALA A 150 2.52 -10.72 -37.98
C ALA A 150 2.51 -9.51 -37.03
N SER A 151 2.01 -9.67 -35.81
CA SER A 151 1.96 -8.61 -34.79
C SER A 151 3.36 -8.06 -34.44
N ARG A 152 4.36 -8.94 -34.27
CA ARG A 152 5.77 -8.56 -34.07
C ARG A 152 6.34 -7.80 -35.26
N ARG A 153 6.08 -8.26 -36.50
CA ARG A 153 6.52 -7.58 -37.73
C ARG A 153 5.94 -6.17 -37.82
N LEU A 154 4.64 -6.01 -37.55
CA LEU A 154 3.96 -4.72 -37.60
C LEU A 154 4.42 -3.79 -36.49
N THR A 155 4.64 -4.32 -35.28
CA THR A 155 5.17 -3.55 -34.15
C THR A 155 6.54 -2.92 -34.46
N ARG A 156 7.45 -3.66 -35.13
CA ARG A 156 8.73 -3.09 -35.61
C ARG A 156 8.50 -1.98 -36.64
N ARG A 157 7.66 -2.22 -37.65
CA ARG A 157 7.36 -1.22 -38.69
C ARG A 157 6.71 0.05 -38.13
N ILE A 158 5.86 -0.08 -37.10
CA ILE A 158 5.24 1.04 -36.38
C ILE A 158 6.34 1.86 -35.69
N ARG A 159 7.26 1.21 -34.98
CA ARG A 159 8.41 1.88 -34.33
C ARG A 159 9.25 2.64 -35.36
N ASP A 160 9.62 2.00 -36.47
CA ASP A 160 10.41 2.66 -37.52
C ASP A 160 9.69 3.87 -38.13
N ALA A 161 8.35 3.80 -38.28
CA ALA A 161 7.54 4.91 -38.77
C ALA A 161 7.44 6.05 -37.74
N GLN A 162 7.35 5.73 -36.44
CA GLN A 162 7.38 6.71 -35.36
C GLN A 162 8.71 7.46 -35.32
N GLU A 163 9.83 6.75 -35.47
CA GLU A 163 11.18 7.34 -35.49
C GLU A 163 11.37 8.31 -36.67
N ARG A 164 10.70 8.05 -37.81
CA ARG A 164 10.68 8.95 -38.97
C ARG A 164 9.66 10.10 -38.86
N GLY A 165 8.83 10.13 -37.82
CA GLY A 165 7.74 11.10 -37.69
C GLY A 165 6.59 10.91 -38.69
N ASP A 166 6.47 9.73 -39.30
CA ASP A 166 5.45 9.43 -40.31
C ASP A 166 4.14 8.97 -39.66
N GLY A 167 3.35 9.94 -39.18
CA GLY A 167 2.09 9.66 -38.48
C GLY A 167 1.04 8.93 -39.33
N GLN A 168 1.02 9.14 -40.65
CA GLN A 168 0.09 8.44 -41.54
C GLN A 168 0.45 6.96 -41.66
N ALA A 169 1.74 6.64 -41.82
CA ALA A 169 2.18 5.26 -41.82
C ALA A 169 1.92 4.57 -40.48
N VAL A 170 2.14 5.26 -39.35
CA VAL A 170 1.83 4.73 -38.02
C VAL A 170 0.37 4.33 -37.90
N ALA A 171 -0.57 5.23 -38.23
CA ALA A 171 -2.00 4.95 -38.14
C ALA A 171 -2.40 3.74 -39.01
N ARG A 172 -1.95 3.71 -40.27
CA ARG A 172 -2.22 2.58 -41.18
C ARG A 172 -1.68 1.24 -40.66
N LEU A 173 -0.46 1.24 -40.11
CA LEU A 173 0.17 0.03 -39.59
C LEU A 173 -0.48 -0.45 -38.29
N GLN A 174 -0.98 0.47 -37.45
CA GLN A 174 -1.79 0.13 -36.28
C GLN A 174 -3.11 -0.53 -36.69
N ASP A 175 -3.80 0.02 -37.70
CA ASP A 175 -5.02 -0.60 -38.24
C ASP A 175 -4.75 -1.98 -38.84
N GLU A 176 -3.61 -2.18 -39.50
CA GLU A 176 -3.17 -3.50 -39.99
C GLU A 176 -2.92 -4.46 -38.82
N ARG A 177 -2.32 -3.98 -37.72
CA ARG A 177 -2.02 -4.80 -36.54
C ARG A 177 -3.29 -5.29 -35.86
N ARG A 178 -4.31 -4.44 -35.72
CA ARG A 178 -5.60 -4.81 -35.11
C ARG A 178 -6.31 -5.97 -35.81
N ARG A 179 -6.07 -6.15 -37.11
CA ARG A 179 -6.68 -7.24 -37.91
C ARG A 179 -6.02 -8.59 -37.67
N VAL A 180 -4.76 -8.60 -37.25
CA VAL A 180 -3.98 -9.82 -37.01
C VAL A 180 -3.82 -10.12 -35.52
N ASP A 181 -4.13 -9.15 -34.66
CA ASP A 181 -4.01 -9.26 -33.21
C ASP A 181 -5.13 -8.47 -32.55
N GLU A 182 -6.22 -9.18 -32.21
CA GLU A 182 -7.46 -8.60 -31.70
C GLU A 182 -7.29 -7.89 -30.35
N ARG A 183 -6.19 -8.09 -29.63
CA ARG A 183 -5.91 -7.39 -28.37
C ARG A 183 -5.73 -5.89 -28.58
N PHE A 184 -5.30 -5.48 -29.77
CA PHE A 184 -5.19 -4.06 -30.13
C PHE A 184 -6.51 -3.45 -30.63
N ASP A 185 -7.55 -4.25 -30.85
CA ASP A 185 -8.90 -3.77 -31.12
C ASP A 185 -9.63 -3.51 -29.79
N PRO A 186 -10.02 -2.25 -29.47
CA PRO A 186 -10.64 -1.92 -28.20
C PRO A 186 -11.91 -2.71 -27.88
N ALA A 187 -12.79 -2.94 -28.87
CA ALA A 187 -14.06 -3.62 -28.64
C ALA A 187 -13.82 -5.12 -28.37
N ARG A 188 -12.92 -5.74 -29.13
CA ARG A 188 -12.54 -7.15 -28.92
C ARG A 188 -11.81 -7.36 -27.60
N ALA A 189 -10.88 -6.47 -27.24
CA ALA A 189 -10.19 -6.50 -25.96
C ALA A 189 -11.16 -6.38 -24.77
N LEU A 190 -12.11 -5.45 -24.84
CA LEU A 190 -13.13 -5.27 -23.79
C LEU A 190 -14.06 -6.49 -23.68
N ALA A 191 -14.50 -7.06 -24.81
CA ALA A 191 -15.27 -8.29 -24.81
C ALA A 191 -14.48 -9.46 -24.18
N GLY A 192 -13.18 -9.56 -24.47
CA GLY A 192 -12.27 -10.52 -23.85
C GLY A 192 -12.18 -10.32 -22.33
N THR A 193 -12.00 -9.08 -21.86
CA THR A 193 -11.98 -8.75 -20.43
C THR A 193 -13.30 -9.12 -19.74
N VAL A 194 -14.45 -8.83 -20.34
CA VAL A 194 -15.77 -9.20 -19.79
C VAL A 194 -15.95 -10.72 -19.72
N ARG A 195 -15.49 -11.47 -20.74
CA ARG A 195 -15.46 -12.94 -20.69
C ARG A 195 -14.61 -13.44 -19.53
N TYR A 196 -13.38 -12.93 -19.39
CA TYR A 196 -12.50 -13.29 -18.28
C TYR A 196 -13.18 -13.08 -16.92
N LEU A 197 -13.70 -11.88 -16.68
CA LEU A 197 -14.32 -11.53 -15.41
C LEU A 197 -15.57 -12.36 -15.13
N SER A 198 -16.34 -12.70 -16.16
CA SER A 198 -17.53 -13.55 -16.04
C SER A 198 -17.16 -14.97 -15.61
N GLU A 199 -16.13 -15.55 -16.23
CA GLU A 199 -15.62 -16.87 -15.92
C GLU A 199 -15.02 -16.92 -14.50
N ALA A 200 -14.19 -15.94 -14.14
CA ALA A 200 -13.60 -15.84 -12.81
C ALA A 200 -14.69 -15.62 -11.73
N ARG A 201 -15.72 -14.82 -12.01
CA ARG A 201 -16.85 -14.63 -11.09
C ARG A 201 -17.69 -15.89 -10.94
N ARG A 202 -17.83 -16.71 -12.00
CA ARG A 202 -18.48 -18.02 -11.91
C ARG A 202 -17.68 -18.97 -11.02
N GLU A 203 -16.35 -18.96 -11.16
CA GLU A 203 -15.44 -19.81 -10.39
C GLU A 203 -15.44 -19.47 -8.90
N PHE A 204 -15.31 -18.18 -8.56
CA PHE A 204 -15.16 -17.74 -7.17
C PHE A 204 -16.48 -17.31 -6.51
N GLY A 205 -17.56 -17.13 -7.27
CA GLY A 205 -18.85 -16.65 -6.78
C GLY A 205 -18.86 -15.18 -6.32
N ARG A 206 -17.77 -14.42 -6.52
CA ARG A 206 -17.61 -13.03 -6.05
C ARG A 206 -16.85 -12.15 -7.02
N GLU A 207 -17.20 -10.86 -7.06
CA GLU A 207 -16.61 -9.88 -7.98
C GLU A 207 -15.19 -9.45 -7.57
N ASP A 208 -14.92 -9.24 -6.28
CA ASP A 208 -13.59 -8.83 -5.80
C ASP A 208 -12.50 -9.86 -6.13
N LEU A 209 -12.82 -11.14 -5.99
CA LEU A 209 -11.94 -12.25 -6.38
C LEU A 209 -11.78 -12.35 -7.91
N ALA A 210 -12.84 -12.11 -8.68
CA ALA A 210 -12.76 -12.07 -10.14
C ALA A 210 -11.87 -10.93 -10.66
N VAL A 211 -11.95 -9.75 -10.04
CA VAL A 211 -11.13 -8.59 -10.42
C VAL A 211 -9.68 -8.83 -10.05
N VAL A 212 -9.41 -9.31 -8.82
CA VAL A 212 -8.03 -9.49 -8.40
C VAL A 212 -7.32 -10.61 -9.16
N SER A 213 -8.06 -11.65 -9.56
CA SER A 213 -7.52 -12.70 -10.40
C SER A 213 -7.13 -12.20 -11.78
N TYR A 214 -7.70 -11.10 -12.29
CA TYR A 214 -7.39 -10.58 -13.62
C TYR A 214 -5.89 -10.36 -13.85
N HIS A 215 -5.18 -9.84 -12.84
CA HIS A 215 -3.73 -9.62 -12.92
C HIS A 215 -2.91 -10.85 -12.53
N MET A 216 -3.31 -11.58 -11.49
CA MET A 216 -2.51 -12.71 -10.98
C MET A 216 -2.81 -14.06 -11.66
N GLY A 217 -3.94 -14.19 -12.33
CA GLY A 217 -4.49 -15.44 -12.87
C GLY A 217 -5.46 -16.16 -11.92
N ILE A 218 -6.51 -16.79 -12.47
CA ILE A 218 -7.52 -17.58 -11.72
C ILE A 218 -6.84 -18.70 -10.91
N GLY A 219 -6.02 -19.54 -11.54
CA GLY A 219 -5.37 -20.67 -10.85
C GLY A 219 -4.39 -20.24 -9.76
N ASN A 220 -3.71 -19.10 -9.94
CA ASN A 220 -2.84 -18.55 -8.90
C ASN A 220 -3.66 -18.07 -7.69
N LEU A 221 -4.77 -17.36 -7.91
CA LEU A 221 -5.66 -16.94 -6.82
C LEU A 221 -6.28 -18.14 -6.11
N GLU A 222 -6.72 -19.16 -6.84
CA GLU A 222 -7.21 -20.42 -6.27
C GLU A 222 -6.16 -21.03 -5.32
N GLY A 223 -4.90 -21.10 -5.75
CA GLY A 223 -3.80 -21.58 -4.90
C GLY A 223 -3.62 -20.75 -3.61
N VAL A 224 -3.84 -19.43 -3.66
CA VAL A 224 -3.81 -18.58 -2.46
C VAL A 224 -5.00 -18.88 -1.54
N LEU A 225 -6.20 -18.99 -2.08
CA LEU A 225 -7.43 -19.26 -1.32
C LEU A 225 -7.38 -20.63 -0.62
N ARG A 226 -6.84 -21.65 -1.30
CA ARG A 226 -6.60 -22.98 -0.73
C ARG A 226 -5.57 -22.95 0.40
N ALA A 227 -4.46 -22.23 0.19
CA ALA A 227 -3.44 -22.04 1.21
C ALA A 227 -3.96 -21.25 2.42
N TYR A 228 -4.93 -20.35 2.23
CA TYR A 228 -5.56 -19.61 3.30
C TYR A 228 -6.51 -20.48 4.13
N SER A 229 -7.40 -21.22 3.47
CA SER A 229 -8.42 -22.08 4.10
C SER A 229 -7.86 -23.39 4.66
N GLY A 230 -6.75 -23.88 4.12
CA GLY A 230 -6.24 -25.22 4.42
C GLY A 230 -7.05 -26.36 3.78
N ARG A 231 -7.86 -26.05 2.74
CA ARG A 231 -8.75 -26.98 2.04
C ARG A 231 -8.27 -27.23 0.60
N PRO A 232 -7.26 -28.10 0.38
CA PRO A 232 -6.58 -28.20 -0.91
C PRO A 232 -7.38 -28.90 -2.01
N SER A 233 -8.43 -29.66 -1.68
CA SER A 233 -9.15 -30.52 -2.64
C SER A 233 -10.61 -30.15 -2.85
N ASP A 234 -11.16 -29.27 -2.01
CA ASP A 234 -12.58 -28.94 -2.04
C ASP A 234 -12.90 -28.06 -3.27
N PRO A 235 -14.12 -28.08 -3.82
CA PRO A 235 -14.49 -27.15 -4.88
C PRO A 235 -14.23 -25.70 -4.44
N ILE A 236 -13.56 -24.90 -5.27
CA ILE A 236 -13.08 -23.58 -4.84
C ILE A 236 -14.24 -22.65 -4.47
N GLN A 237 -15.38 -22.79 -5.14
CA GLN A 237 -16.60 -22.06 -4.82
C GLN A 237 -17.10 -22.38 -3.40
N ASP A 238 -17.02 -23.65 -2.98
CA ASP A 238 -17.42 -24.07 -1.62
C ASP A 238 -16.45 -23.51 -0.59
N VAL A 239 -15.14 -23.55 -0.87
CA VAL A 239 -14.11 -22.92 -0.02
C VAL A 239 -14.40 -21.44 0.18
N VAL A 240 -14.71 -20.70 -0.90
CA VAL A 240 -15.01 -19.27 -0.81
C VAL A 240 -16.30 -19.01 -0.02
N HIS A 241 -17.36 -19.78 -0.29
CA HIS A 241 -18.66 -19.56 0.31
C HIS A 241 -18.71 -19.94 1.79
N GLU A 242 -18.22 -21.13 2.14
CA GLU A 242 -18.30 -21.64 3.51
C GLU A 242 -17.37 -20.90 4.47
N ASP A 243 -16.20 -20.46 4.00
CA ASP A 243 -15.26 -19.71 4.82
C ASP A 243 -15.50 -18.18 4.73
N ASP A 244 -16.47 -17.71 3.95
CA ASP A 244 -16.74 -16.29 3.64
C ASP A 244 -15.46 -15.52 3.25
N LEU A 245 -14.80 -16.00 2.20
CA LEU A 245 -13.53 -15.44 1.72
C LEU A 245 -13.78 -14.23 0.81
N SER A 246 -13.43 -13.05 1.31
CA SER A 246 -13.26 -11.85 0.50
C SER A 246 -11.78 -11.60 0.21
N TYR A 247 -11.47 -10.87 -0.86
CA TYR A 247 -10.08 -10.49 -1.11
C TYR A 247 -9.52 -9.61 0.03
N ALA A 248 -10.36 -8.76 0.64
CA ALA A 248 -9.98 -7.98 1.83
C ALA A 248 -9.53 -8.89 2.98
N ARG A 249 -10.28 -9.96 3.26
CA ARG A 249 -9.89 -10.94 4.28
C ARG A 249 -8.55 -11.57 3.95
N ILE A 250 -8.40 -12.12 2.74
CA ILE A 250 -7.16 -12.77 2.31
C ILE A 250 -5.97 -11.82 2.44
N TYR A 251 -6.09 -10.59 1.97
CA TYR A 251 -5.01 -9.60 1.98
C TYR A 251 -4.62 -9.13 3.39
N PHE A 252 -5.61 -8.73 4.20
CA PHE A 252 -5.36 -8.11 5.51
C PHE A 252 -5.07 -9.12 6.61
N ASP A 253 -5.62 -10.34 6.54
CA ASP A 253 -5.47 -11.35 7.57
C ASP A 253 -4.25 -12.27 7.35
N SER A 254 -3.76 -12.35 6.11
CA SER A 254 -2.53 -13.11 5.78
C SER A 254 -1.27 -12.32 6.15
N SER A 255 -0.40 -12.94 6.95
CA SER A 255 0.82 -12.34 7.50
C SER A 255 1.98 -13.34 7.58
N PRO A 256 3.20 -12.92 7.98
CA PRO A 256 4.32 -13.85 8.18
C PRO A 256 4.09 -14.95 9.22
N VAL A 257 3.06 -14.83 10.07
CA VAL A 257 2.74 -15.77 11.15
C VAL A 257 1.35 -16.40 11.03
N ASN A 258 0.35 -15.65 10.55
CA ASN A 258 -1.02 -16.14 10.33
C ASN A 258 -1.25 -16.36 8.84
N HIS A 259 -1.86 -17.49 8.45
CA HIS A 259 -2.04 -17.88 7.04
C HIS A 259 -0.75 -17.71 6.21
N ARG A 260 0.37 -18.15 6.80
CA ARG A 260 1.71 -17.90 6.26
C ARG A 260 1.88 -18.39 4.82
N GLU A 261 1.31 -19.54 4.48
CA GLU A 261 1.42 -20.08 3.12
C GLU A 261 0.71 -19.17 2.10
N ALA A 262 -0.49 -18.68 2.41
CA ALA A 262 -1.19 -17.70 1.58
C ALA A 262 -0.39 -16.40 1.45
N TRP A 263 0.16 -15.89 2.56
CA TRP A 263 1.04 -14.73 2.54
C TRP A 263 2.27 -14.93 1.66
N GLN A 264 2.94 -16.08 1.75
CA GLN A 264 4.12 -16.40 0.94
C GLN A 264 3.78 -16.48 -0.55
N ARG A 265 2.63 -17.08 -0.90
CA ARG A 265 2.16 -17.16 -2.29
C ARG A 265 1.87 -15.77 -2.87
N LEU A 266 1.13 -14.93 -2.14
CA LEU A 266 0.87 -13.54 -2.54
C LEU A 266 2.17 -12.75 -2.74
N ALA A 267 3.14 -12.91 -1.83
CA ALA A 267 4.42 -12.24 -1.92
C ALA A 267 5.31 -12.79 -3.07
N SER A 268 5.05 -14.01 -3.55
CA SER A 268 5.88 -14.69 -4.55
C SER A 268 5.63 -14.23 -5.99
N PHE A 269 4.49 -13.59 -6.27
CA PHE A 269 4.16 -13.12 -7.62
C PHE A 269 5.13 -12.06 -8.14
N GLY A 270 5.87 -11.39 -7.26
CA GLY A 270 7.01 -10.53 -7.64
C GLY A 270 6.63 -9.24 -8.37
N ASP A 271 5.32 -8.99 -8.52
CA ASP A 271 4.73 -7.85 -9.18
C ASP A 271 3.69 -7.17 -8.27
N ASP A 272 2.85 -6.31 -8.84
CA ASP A 272 1.82 -5.57 -8.11
C ASP A 272 0.50 -6.36 -7.89
N SER A 273 0.47 -7.65 -8.20
CA SER A 273 -0.71 -8.54 -8.14
C SER A 273 -1.46 -8.47 -6.81
N GLN A 274 -0.73 -8.52 -5.69
CA GLN A 274 -1.36 -8.47 -4.36
C GLN A 274 -2.02 -7.12 -4.03
N THR A 275 -1.79 -6.09 -4.86
CA THR A 275 -2.41 -4.76 -4.69
C THR A 275 -3.36 -4.39 -5.83
N TYR A 276 -3.54 -5.28 -6.81
CA TYR A 276 -4.24 -4.98 -8.05
C TYR A 276 -5.67 -4.50 -7.80
N TYR A 277 -6.45 -5.24 -7.01
CA TYR A 277 -7.83 -4.89 -6.71
C TYR A 277 -7.97 -3.49 -6.10
N TRP A 278 -7.10 -3.13 -5.15
CA TRP A 278 -7.08 -1.82 -4.53
C TRP A 278 -6.78 -0.70 -5.53
N ARG A 279 -5.90 -0.97 -6.50
CA ARG A 279 -5.56 -0.03 -7.57
C ARG A 279 -6.67 0.12 -8.60
N VAL A 280 -7.43 -0.94 -8.88
CA VAL A 280 -8.65 -0.83 -9.70
C VAL A 280 -9.68 0.04 -8.99
N LEU A 281 -9.90 -0.14 -7.67
CA LEU A 281 -10.79 0.74 -6.90
C LEU A 281 -10.30 2.20 -6.90
N ALA A 282 -8.99 2.42 -6.79
CA ALA A 282 -8.40 3.76 -6.88
C ALA A 282 -8.58 4.38 -8.28
N ALA A 283 -8.44 3.59 -9.33
CA ALA A 283 -8.70 4.01 -10.71
C ALA A 283 -10.18 4.38 -10.90
N ARG A 284 -11.11 3.61 -10.32
CA ARG A 284 -12.54 3.92 -10.31
C ARG A 284 -12.81 5.26 -9.62
N ASP A 285 -12.19 5.51 -8.47
CA ASP A 285 -12.29 6.79 -7.76
C ASP A 285 -11.72 7.96 -8.58
N ILE A 286 -10.62 7.75 -9.31
CA ILE A 286 -10.05 8.75 -10.23
C ILE A 286 -11.01 9.06 -11.37
N MET A 287 -11.62 8.05 -12.00
CA MET A 287 -12.58 8.24 -13.09
C MET A 287 -13.85 8.95 -12.61
N ARG A 288 -14.29 8.65 -11.38
CA ARG A 288 -15.37 9.37 -10.72
C ARG A 288 -15.01 10.84 -10.48
N LEU A 289 -13.86 11.13 -9.88
CA LEU A 289 -13.38 12.50 -9.67
C LEU A 289 -13.21 13.26 -10.99
N PHE A 290 -12.73 12.60 -12.04
CA PHE A 290 -12.61 13.20 -13.38
C PHE A 290 -13.96 13.72 -13.90
N ARG A 291 -15.05 13.00 -13.63
CA ARG A 291 -16.41 13.38 -14.03
C ARG A 291 -17.07 14.38 -13.07
N GLU A 292 -16.89 14.20 -11.77
CA GLU A 292 -17.69 14.87 -10.74
C GLU A 292 -16.96 16.01 -10.02
N ASP A 293 -15.64 15.93 -9.86
CA ASP A 293 -14.84 16.91 -9.11
C ASP A 293 -13.42 17.03 -9.71
N PRO A 294 -13.31 17.56 -10.94
CA PRO A 294 -12.02 17.67 -11.64
C PRO A 294 -11.03 18.57 -10.89
N ALA A 295 -11.54 19.58 -10.17
CA ALA A 295 -10.71 20.45 -9.34
C ALA A 295 -10.02 19.69 -8.19
N ARG A 296 -10.69 18.71 -7.58
CA ARG A 296 -10.06 17.81 -6.61
C ARG A 296 -9.09 16.85 -7.26
N LEU A 297 -9.40 16.32 -8.45
CA LEU A 297 -8.45 15.48 -9.18
C LEU A 297 -7.15 16.22 -9.48
N ASP A 298 -7.22 17.47 -9.95
CA ASP A 298 -6.05 18.31 -10.23
C ASP A 298 -5.22 18.57 -8.97
N ARG A 299 -5.87 18.89 -7.84
CA ARG A 299 -5.18 19.06 -6.56
C ARG A 299 -4.47 17.79 -6.11
N LEU A 300 -5.11 16.63 -6.24
CA LEU A 300 -4.48 15.35 -5.90
C LEU A 300 -3.31 15.06 -6.85
N ALA A 301 -3.45 15.31 -8.15
CA ALA A 301 -2.38 15.16 -9.12
C ALA A 301 -1.15 16.01 -8.77
N GLU A 302 -1.36 17.27 -8.37
CA GLU A 302 -0.30 18.16 -7.92
C GLU A 302 0.40 17.64 -6.66
N LEU A 303 -0.37 17.20 -5.65
CA LEU A 303 0.19 16.73 -4.38
C LEU A 303 0.96 15.40 -4.54
N HIS A 304 0.40 14.44 -5.28
CA HIS A 304 1.07 13.17 -5.56
C HIS A 304 2.29 13.35 -6.49
N GLY A 305 2.27 14.31 -7.42
CA GLY A 305 3.35 14.52 -8.39
C GLY A 305 4.61 15.20 -7.83
N ARG A 306 4.55 15.71 -6.59
CA ARG A 306 5.66 16.45 -5.95
C ARG A 306 6.68 15.59 -5.22
N GLY A 307 6.43 14.30 -5.07
CA GLY A 307 7.34 13.38 -4.39
C GLY A 307 7.05 11.92 -4.76
N PRO A 308 7.84 10.97 -4.21
CA PRO A 308 7.71 9.56 -4.54
C PRO A 308 6.79 8.80 -3.57
N SER A 309 5.98 9.51 -2.76
CA SER A 309 4.91 8.93 -1.94
C SER A 309 3.72 9.88 -1.81
N ALA A 310 2.64 9.40 -1.18
CA ALA A 310 1.43 10.19 -0.90
C ALA A 310 1.58 11.20 0.27
N GLU A 311 2.80 11.45 0.74
CA GLU A 311 3.03 12.16 1.99
C GLU A 311 2.45 13.59 2.02
N LEU A 312 2.47 14.30 0.89
CA LEU A 312 1.87 15.64 0.74
C LEU A 312 0.35 15.60 0.59
N VAL A 313 -0.23 14.43 0.32
CA VAL A 313 -1.68 14.23 0.40
C VAL A 313 -2.10 14.05 1.85
N LEU A 314 -1.28 13.37 2.65
CA LEU A 314 -1.50 13.24 4.09
C LEU A 314 -1.31 14.57 4.81
N HIS A 315 -0.26 15.32 4.45
CA HIS A 315 0.07 16.63 4.99
C HIS A 315 0.35 17.64 3.88
N PRO A 316 -0.71 18.24 3.30
CA PRO A 316 -0.55 19.30 2.31
C PRO A 316 0.34 20.44 2.82
N PRO A 317 1.11 21.16 1.97
CA PRO A 317 1.97 22.26 2.42
C PRO A 317 1.27 23.39 3.18
N ARG A 318 -0.06 23.53 3.02
CA ARG A 318 -0.90 24.48 3.77
C ARG A 318 -1.49 23.90 5.07
N ALA A 319 -1.23 22.62 5.35
CA ALA A 319 -1.59 21.93 6.59
C ALA A 319 -0.46 22.15 7.64
N PRO A 320 -0.57 21.62 8.87
CA PRO A 320 -0.17 22.27 10.13
C PRO A 320 1.26 22.84 10.20
N GLN A 321 1.44 23.77 11.15
CA GLN A 321 2.68 24.51 11.43
C GLN A 321 3.94 23.65 11.27
N ARG A 322 4.72 24.01 10.25
CA ARG A 322 6.07 23.52 10.00
C ARG A 322 7.08 24.30 10.85
N PHE A 323 8.16 23.64 11.22
CA PHE A 323 9.31 24.26 11.88
C PHE A 323 10.22 24.83 10.79
N ALA A 324 10.19 26.15 10.58
CA ALA A 324 11.02 26.77 9.57
C ALA A 324 12.47 26.85 10.06
N GLU A 325 12.63 27.28 11.31
CA GLU A 325 13.92 27.50 11.98
C GLU A 325 14.09 26.61 13.22
N PRO A 326 15.32 26.43 13.73
CA PRO A 326 15.57 25.66 14.96
C PRO A 326 14.74 26.12 16.17
N ASP A 327 14.56 27.43 16.34
CA ASP A 327 13.78 28.01 17.44
C ASP A 327 12.29 27.59 17.40
N ASP A 328 11.72 27.38 16.21
CA ASP A 328 10.34 26.89 16.06
C ASP A 328 10.21 25.46 16.60
N LEU A 329 11.18 24.61 16.26
CA LEU A 329 11.25 23.22 16.70
C LEU A 329 11.42 23.14 18.22
N GLU A 330 12.35 23.91 18.77
CA GLU A 330 12.64 23.97 20.20
C GLU A 330 11.45 24.51 20.99
N THR A 331 10.82 25.58 20.52
CA THR A 331 9.59 26.13 21.13
C THR A 331 8.46 25.10 21.13
N SER A 332 8.27 24.37 20.02
CA SER A 332 7.27 23.32 19.90
C SER A 332 7.54 22.16 20.88
N TYR A 333 8.81 21.80 21.07
CA TYR A 333 9.24 20.81 22.06
C TYR A 333 8.97 21.28 23.49
N GLN A 334 9.37 22.51 23.85
CA GLN A 334 9.16 23.09 25.18
C GLN A 334 7.67 23.22 25.54
N ARG A 335 6.82 23.53 24.55
CA ARG A 335 5.34 23.57 24.71
C ARG A 335 4.70 22.18 24.79
N GLY A 336 5.48 21.10 24.66
CA GLY A 336 5.00 19.72 24.75
C GLY A 336 4.22 19.24 23.52
N HIS A 337 4.27 19.97 22.41
CA HIS A 337 3.70 19.52 21.13
C HIS A 337 4.51 18.38 20.51
N LEU A 338 5.81 18.37 20.77
CA LEU A 338 6.71 17.24 20.49
C LEU A 338 7.02 16.49 21.79
N ARG A 339 7.05 15.16 21.70
CA ARG A 339 7.41 14.27 22.80
C ARG A 339 8.74 13.60 22.47
N PRO A 340 9.67 13.55 23.44
CA PRO A 340 10.96 12.91 23.23
C PRO A 340 10.77 11.43 22.90
N LEU A 341 11.62 10.91 22.03
CA LEU A 341 11.73 9.48 21.78
C LEU A 341 12.28 8.81 23.06
N PRO A 342 11.52 7.92 23.71
CA PRO A 342 11.99 7.19 24.88
C PRO A 342 13.17 6.27 24.52
N ASP A 343 14.11 6.13 25.45
CA ASP A 343 15.26 5.23 25.33
C ASP A 343 15.06 3.97 26.18
N ASP A 344 14.26 3.06 25.65
CA ASP A 344 13.93 1.77 26.29
C ASP A 344 13.77 0.69 25.21
N PRO A 345 14.87 0.32 24.51
CA PRO A 345 14.81 -0.59 23.38
C PRO A 345 14.35 -2.00 23.74
N ALA A 346 14.55 -2.42 25.00
CA ALA A 346 14.10 -3.73 25.49
C ALA A 346 12.58 -3.86 25.47
N ARG A 347 11.86 -2.79 25.87
CA ARG A 347 10.40 -2.77 25.89
C ARG A 347 9.76 -2.24 24.60
N LEU A 348 10.43 -1.29 23.93
CA LEU A 348 9.83 -0.57 22.80
C LEU A 348 10.25 -1.10 21.45
N HIS A 349 11.26 -1.99 21.40
CA HIS A 349 11.75 -2.63 20.18
C HIS A 349 12.26 -1.65 19.10
N PHE A 350 12.51 -0.39 19.48
CA PHE A 350 13.25 0.57 18.68
C PHE A 350 14.26 1.33 19.54
N ARG A 351 15.27 1.91 18.90
CA ARG A 351 16.22 2.84 19.52
C ARG A 351 16.49 4.02 18.60
N VAL A 352 16.93 5.13 19.17
CA VAL A 352 17.45 6.26 18.39
C VAL A 352 18.90 5.99 17.99
N ASP A 353 19.26 6.33 16.76
CA ASP A 353 20.64 6.24 16.30
C ASP A 353 21.56 7.16 17.12
N PRO A 354 22.59 6.64 17.81
CA PRO A 354 23.47 7.46 18.65
C PRO A 354 24.23 8.54 17.86
N ARG A 355 24.31 8.41 16.53
CA ARG A 355 24.96 9.39 15.63
C ARG A 355 24.15 10.67 15.43
N LEU A 356 22.86 10.67 15.79
CA LEU A 356 22.00 11.83 15.60
C LEU A 356 22.41 12.99 16.52
N ALA A 357 22.62 12.73 17.81
CA ALA A 357 22.94 13.79 18.77
C ALA A 357 24.26 14.54 18.47
N PRO A 358 25.40 13.87 18.16
CA PRO A 358 26.60 14.56 17.72
C PRO A 358 26.43 15.35 16.43
N THR A 359 25.54 14.92 15.53
CA THR A 359 25.27 15.62 14.27
C THR A 359 24.48 16.90 14.53
N VAL A 360 23.42 16.83 15.34
CA VAL A 360 22.60 17.98 15.71
C VAL A 360 23.40 19.02 16.50
N ARG A 361 24.23 18.61 17.47
CA ARG A 361 25.08 19.55 18.22
C ARG A 361 26.02 20.36 17.33
N ARG A 362 26.51 19.79 16.23
CA ARG A 362 27.35 20.52 15.26
C ARG A 362 26.56 21.56 14.45
N LEU A 363 25.25 21.42 14.39
CA LEU A 363 24.33 22.33 13.70
C LEU A 363 23.73 23.38 14.64
N GLY A 364 24.11 23.39 15.92
CA GLY A 364 23.74 24.42 16.88
C GLY A 364 22.39 24.23 17.60
N GLY A 365 21.63 23.17 17.29
CA GLY A 365 20.30 22.94 17.87
C GLY A 365 20.28 22.05 19.14
N ASP A 366 19.20 22.13 19.91
CA ASP A 366 18.94 21.24 21.05
C ASP A 366 18.70 19.80 20.59
N SER A 367 19.65 18.91 20.89
CA SER A 367 19.55 17.48 20.56
C SER A 367 18.30 16.79 21.08
N ALA A 368 17.63 17.30 22.13
CA ALA A 368 16.37 16.74 22.61
C ALA A 368 15.21 17.01 21.63
N ALA A 369 15.11 18.22 21.08
CA ALA A 369 14.06 18.61 20.14
C ALA A 369 14.13 17.80 18.82
N TYR A 370 15.34 17.55 18.30
CA TYR A 370 15.56 16.72 17.11
C TYR A 370 15.41 15.20 17.36
N ARG A 371 15.21 14.80 18.62
CA ARG A 371 14.88 13.43 19.03
C ARG A 371 13.46 13.36 19.56
N ALA A 372 12.56 14.13 18.97
CA ALA A 372 11.17 14.18 19.35
C ALA A 372 10.24 14.04 18.14
N LEU A 373 9.02 13.56 18.39
CA LEU A 373 7.95 13.44 17.42
C LEU A 373 6.66 14.00 18.00
N ARG A 374 5.70 14.39 17.15
CA ARG A 374 4.33 14.60 17.62
C ARG A 374 3.79 13.28 18.19
N LEU A 375 2.90 13.38 19.19
CA LEU A 375 2.37 12.22 19.92
C LEU A 375 1.84 11.13 18.97
N ARG A 376 1.15 11.55 17.91
CA ARG A 376 0.63 10.65 16.88
C ARG A 376 1.71 9.81 16.21
N ALA A 377 2.78 10.44 15.73
CA ALA A 377 3.87 9.75 15.06
C ALA A 377 4.67 8.87 16.03
N LEU A 378 4.84 9.31 17.28
CA LEU A 378 5.42 8.49 18.34
C LEU A 378 4.56 7.24 18.62
N GLY A 379 3.24 7.39 18.70
CA GLY A 379 2.30 6.28 18.89
C GLY A 379 2.41 5.24 17.78
N LEU A 380 2.40 5.70 16.52
CA LEU A 380 2.56 4.81 15.38
C LEU A 380 3.95 4.14 15.33
N LEU A 381 5.04 4.85 15.64
CA LEU A 381 6.37 4.25 15.74
C LEU A 381 6.41 3.13 16.78
N ARG A 382 5.81 3.35 17.96
CA ARG A 382 5.71 2.33 19.02
C ARG A 382 4.90 1.12 18.56
N TYR A 383 3.75 1.35 17.93
CA TYR A 383 2.92 0.29 17.37
C TYR A 383 3.69 -0.52 16.32
N LEU A 384 4.31 0.15 15.35
CA LEU A 384 5.08 -0.47 14.28
C LEU A 384 6.21 -1.34 14.85
N ALA A 385 6.99 -0.82 15.80
CA ALA A 385 8.12 -1.56 16.37
C ALA A 385 7.65 -2.79 17.17
N ALA A 386 6.58 -2.64 17.96
CA ALA A 386 5.97 -3.74 18.69
C ALA A 386 5.41 -4.82 17.75
N GLN A 387 4.74 -4.42 16.66
CA GLN A 387 4.20 -5.34 15.68
C GLN A 387 5.30 -6.10 14.94
N VAL A 388 6.37 -5.42 14.52
CA VAL A 388 7.53 -6.07 13.89
C VAL A 388 8.15 -7.08 14.83
N TYR A 389 8.28 -6.76 16.13
CA TYR A 389 8.75 -7.71 17.13
C TYR A 389 7.78 -8.88 17.31
N LYS A 390 6.47 -8.62 17.42
CA LYS A 390 5.42 -9.65 17.57
C LYS A 390 5.50 -10.69 16.45
N LEU A 391 5.68 -10.25 15.21
CA LEU A 391 5.74 -11.09 14.00
C LEU A 391 7.10 -11.78 13.80
N SER A 392 8.21 -11.09 14.07
CA SER A 392 9.56 -11.61 13.78
C SER A 392 10.22 -12.35 14.93
N LYS A 393 9.80 -12.06 16.18
CA LYS A 393 10.46 -12.45 17.43
C LYS A 393 11.94 -12.06 17.53
N ASP A 394 12.40 -11.12 16.70
CA ASP A 394 13.79 -10.68 16.66
C ASP A 394 14.05 -9.62 17.74
N ALA A 395 14.95 -9.94 18.68
CA ALA A 395 15.28 -9.06 19.80
C ALA A 395 16.05 -7.78 19.39
N LYS A 396 16.62 -7.72 18.18
CA LYS A 396 17.33 -6.52 17.73
C LYS A 396 16.33 -5.39 17.49
N PRO A 397 16.47 -4.22 18.13
CA PRO A 397 15.53 -3.12 17.93
C PRO A 397 15.70 -2.49 16.53
N LEU A 398 14.59 -1.99 15.99
CA LEU A 398 14.63 -1.06 14.85
C LEU A 398 15.44 0.18 15.23
N THR A 399 16.19 0.74 14.28
CA THR A 399 17.01 1.94 14.55
C THR A 399 16.40 3.15 13.86
N VAL A 400 15.85 4.07 14.64
CA VAL A 400 15.32 5.37 14.18
C VAL A 400 16.49 6.30 13.95
N THR A 401 16.73 6.67 12.69
CA THR A 401 17.86 7.53 12.32
C THR A 401 17.50 9.00 12.35
N ARG A 402 16.22 9.34 12.20
CA ARG A 402 15.71 10.73 12.22
C ARG A 402 14.30 10.80 12.78
N ALA A 403 14.00 11.95 13.38
CA ALA A 403 12.70 12.34 13.88
C ALA A 403 12.37 13.76 13.35
N ALA A 404 11.76 14.63 14.16
CA ALA A 404 11.52 16.02 13.75
C ALA A 404 12.85 16.79 13.52
N TYR A 405 12.84 17.69 12.53
CA TYR A 405 13.89 18.70 12.30
C TYR A 405 13.29 19.89 11.55
N ASP A 406 13.87 21.08 11.67
CA ASP A 406 13.46 22.29 10.96
C ASP A 406 13.89 22.31 9.49
N GLU A 407 13.23 23.15 8.68
CA GLU A 407 13.52 23.27 7.24
C GLU A 407 14.94 23.80 6.97
N ALA A 408 15.44 24.77 7.76
CA ALA A 408 16.77 25.35 7.60
C ALA A 408 17.90 24.32 7.78
N THR A 409 17.77 23.45 8.77
CA THR A 409 18.74 22.38 9.08
C THR A 409 18.49 21.11 8.26
N GLY A 410 17.29 20.95 7.71
CA GLY A 410 16.80 19.74 7.07
C GLY A 410 17.71 19.24 5.94
N ALA A 411 18.23 20.12 5.10
CA ALA A 411 19.11 19.74 3.99
C ALA A 411 20.39 19.01 4.44
N ALA A 412 20.97 19.40 5.57
CA ALA A 412 22.16 18.76 6.14
C ALA A 412 21.83 17.41 6.79
N LEU A 413 20.58 17.23 7.22
CA LEU A 413 20.12 16.00 7.85
C LEU A 413 19.58 15.00 6.84
N THR A 414 18.86 15.39 5.78
CA THR A 414 18.22 14.48 4.82
C THR A 414 19.26 13.59 4.10
N PRO A 415 19.07 12.26 4.04
CA PRO A 415 19.94 11.40 3.23
C PRO A 415 19.89 11.79 1.75
N LEU A 416 21.05 11.84 1.09
CA LEU A 416 21.14 12.07 -0.34
C LEU A 416 20.32 11.07 -1.18
N ASP A 417 20.18 9.82 -0.70
CA ASP A 417 19.42 8.75 -1.35
C ASP A 417 17.89 8.88 -1.19
N VAL A 418 17.43 9.85 -0.41
CA VAL A 418 16.00 10.17 -0.19
C VAL A 418 15.72 11.65 -0.54
N ALA A 419 16.73 12.42 -0.96
CA ALA A 419 16.67 13.89 -0.95
C ALA A 419 15.80 14.58 -2.02
N LYS A 420 15.25 13.89 -3.03
CA LYS A 420 14.60 14.60 -4.16
C LYS A 420 13.21 15.19 -3.85
N ALA A 421 12.59 14.89 -2.70
CA ALA A 421 11.29 15.47 -2.32
C ALA A 421 10.95 15.47 -0.82
N HIS A 422 11.71 14.77 0.04
CA HIS A 422 11.22 14.37 1.38
C HIS A 422 11.67 15.25 2.55
N SER A 423 12.48 16.28 2.32
CA SER A 423 13.03 17.08 3.44
C SER A 423 11.96 17.86 4.21
N SER A 424 10.76 18.02 3.65
CA SER A 424 9.77 18.96 4.22
C SER A 424 8.88 18.41 5.33
N LEU A 425 8.67 17.10 5.45
CA LEU A 425 7.67 16.59 6.40
C LEU A 425 8.23 16.24 7.77
N HIS A 426 9.54 16.08 7.91
CA HIS A 426 10.16 16.07 9.24
C HIS A 426 9.96 17.41 9.96
N ALA A 427 9.86 18.51 9.23
CA ALA A 427 9.51 19.84 9.76
C ALA A 427 8.08 19.92 10.30
N THR A 428 7.25 18.89 10.12
CA THR A 428 5.94 18.83 10.78
C THR A 428 5.98 18.04 12.09
N GLY A 429 7.03 17.24 12.33
CA GLY A 429 7.10 16.28 13.43
C GLY A 429 6.22 15.03 13.25
N PHE A 430 5.64 14.82 12.07
CA PHE A 430 4.88 13.61 11.72
C PHE A 430 5.67 12.57 10.91
N ALA A 431 6.94 12.82 10.61
CA ALA A 431 7.79 11.92 9.86
C ALA A 431 9.00 11.43 10.66
N PHE A 432 9.44 10.20 10.37
CA PHE A 432 10.64 9.60 10.94
C PHE A 432 11.29 8.62 9.95
N ASP A 433 12.59 8.38 10.15
CA ASP A 433 13.35 7.44 9.31
C ASP A 433 13.77 6.22 10.12
N VAL A 434 13.64 5.04 9.52
CA VAL A 434 14.12 3.76 10.09
C VAL A 434 15.25 3.20 9.22
N ARG A 435 16.37 2.83 9.84
CA ARG A 435 17.50 2.22 9.13
C ARG A 435 17.12 0.87 8.51
N ARG A 436 17.49 0.67 7.25
CA ARG A 436 17.33 -0.59 6.51
C ARG A 436 18.40 -1.63 6.89
N ARG A 437 18.54 -1.94 8.18
CA ARG A 437 19.46 -2.95 8.69
C ARG A 437 18.81 -3.76 9.80
N TYR A 438 18.34 -4.95 9.45
CA TYR A 438 17.56 -5.81 10.32
C TYR A 438 18.44 -6.83 11.06
N GLY A 439 17.88 -7.52 12.06
CA GLY A 439 18.53 -8.61 12.79
C GLY A 439 18.51 -9.91 12.03
N SER A 440 17.43 -10.13 11.28
CA SER A 440 17.16 -11.35 10.51
C SER A 440 16.30 -11.04 9.27
N GLY A 441 16.20 -12.03 8.37
CA GLY A 441 15.24 -12.00 7.27
C GLY A 441 13.79 -11.92 7.76
N ASN A 442 13.47 -12.56 8.89
CA ASN A 442 12.13 -12.50 9.48
C ASN A 442 11.77 -11.08 9.94
N GLN A 443 12.71 -10.36 10.56
CA GLN A 443 12.49 -8.96 10.91
C GLN A 443 12.31 -8.08 9.67
N ALA A 444 13.08 -8.34 8.62
CA ALA A 444 12.92 -7.62 7.35
C ALA A 444 11.53 -7.84 6.74
N ALA A 445 11.06 -9.10 6.68
CA ALA A 445 9.74 -9.46 6.16
C ALA A 445 8.60 -8.89 7.01
N ALA A 446 8.71 -8.97 8.35
CA ALA A 446 7.73 -8.40 9.26
C ALA A 446 7.62 -6.88 9.12
N PHE A 447 8.76 -6.19 8.97
CA PHE A 447 8.76 -4.74 8.75
C PHE A 447 8.15 -4.36 7.40
N GLN A 448 8.50 -5.08 6.32
CA GLN A 448 7.89 -4.88 5.00
C GLN A 448 6.37 -5.08 5.04
N TRP A 449 5.89 -6.21 5.59
CA TRP A 449 4.46 -6.48 5.72
C TRP A 449 3.74 -5.40 6.54
N THR A 450 4.32 -4.98 7.67
CA THR A 450 3.73 -3.94 8.54
C THR A 450 3.60 -2.61 7.80
N LEU A 451 4.62 -2.22 7.02
CA LEU A 451 4.57 -1.00 6.21
C LEU A 451 3.47 -1.07 5.15
N GLU A 452 3.41 -2.17 4.39
CA GLU A 452 2.42 -2.37 3.33
C GLU A 452 0.99 -2.33 3.88
N ARG A 453 0.73 -2.98 5.02
CA ARG A 453 -0.61 -2.98 5.61
C ARG A 453 -0.99 -1.64 6.21
N LEU A 454 -0.07 -0.94 6.87
CA LEU A 454 -0.33 0.42 7.38
C LEU A 454 -0.55 1.43 6.23
N GLU A 455 0.17 1.29 5.12
CA GLU A 455 -0.04 2.11 3.91
C GLU A 455 -1.40 1.79 3.28
N ALA A 456 -1.75 0.51 3.11
CA ALA A 456 -3.06 0.10 2.63
C ALA A 456 -4.20 0.62 3.54
N LEU A 457 -3.99 0.78 4.84
CA LEU A 457 -5.00 1.39 5.71
C LEU A 457 -5.02 2.93 5.65
N GLY A 458 -4.16 3.56 4.84
CA GLY A 458 -4.02 5.01 4.72
C GLY A 458 -3.49 5.66 6.00
N LEU A 459 -2.76 4.89 6.83
CA LEU A 459 -2.20 5.33 8.11
C LEU A 459 -0.79 5.90 7.98
N ILE A 460 -0.09 5.52 6.91
CA ILE A 460 1.21 6.07 6.55
C ILE A 460 1.31 6.30 5.05
N ALA A 461 2.27 7.14 4.67
CA ALA A 461 2.95 7.07 3.39
C ALA A 461 4.42 6.74 3.67
N TRP A 462 5.07 5.97 2.82
CA TRP A 462 6.48 5.64 3.02
C TRP A 462 7.28 5.63 1.72
N THR A 463 8.60 5.72 1.83
CA THR A 463 9.51 5.60 0.69
C THR A 463 10.77 4.84 1.07
N ARG A 464 11.23 4.01 0.15
CA ARG A 464 12.46 3.23 0.28
C ARG A 464 13.67 4.01 -0.22
N GLY A 465 14.50 4.49 0.71
CA GLY A 465 15.88 4.92 0.42
C GLY A 465 16.83 3.73 0.30
N LYS A 466 18.10 3.97 -0.05
CA LYS A 466 19.16 2.93 -0.01
C LYS A 466 19.46 2.49 1.42
N SER A 467 19.53 3.43 2.36
CA SER A 467 19.95 3.18 3.75
C SER A 467 18.84 3.27 4.79
N VAL A 468 17.72 3.92 4.45
CA VAL A 468 16.59 4.16 5.35
C VAL A 468 15.25 3.92 4.66
N ILE A 469 14.21 3.66 5.46
CA ILE A 469 12.81 3.81 5.08
C ILE A 469 12.33 5.12 5.70
N HIS A 470 11.83 6.02 4.86
CA HIS A 470 11.18 7.25 5.27
C HIS A 470 9.69 6.97 5.48
N ILE A 471 9.13 7.41 6.61
CA ILE A 471 7.73 7.16 6.99
C ILE A 471 7.09 8.47 7.42
N THR A 472 5.96 8.82 6.79
CA THR A 472 5.10 9.94 7.16
C THR A 472 3.79 9.41 7.73
N VAL A 473 3.43 9.84 8.93
CA VAL A 473 2.23 9.36 9.65
C VAL A 473 1.01 10.17 9.27
N SER A 474 -0.06 9.49 8.84
CA SER A 474 -1.32 10.10 8.43
C SER A 474 -2.05 10.81 9.57
N PRO A 475 -2.82 11.88 9.29
CA PRO A 475 -3.77 12.42 10.25
C PRO A 475 -4.81 11.42 10.77
N ARG A 476 -5.07 10.34 10.02
CA ARG A 476 -5.99 9.26 10.40
C ARG A 476 -5.44 8.34 11.51
N ALA A 477 -4.13 8.32 11.75
CA ALA A 477 -3.52 7.42 12.70
C ALA A 477 -3.60 7.96 14.13
N ASP A 478 -4.80 8.18 14.69
CA ASP A 478 -4.91 8.80 16.02
C ASP A 478 -4.33 7.90 17.13
N ALA A 479 -3.73 8.51 18.15
CA ALA A 479 -3.09 7.79 19.25
C ALA A 479 -3.65 8.32 20.56
N ARG A 480 -4.33 7.47 21.33
CA ARG A 480 -4.69 7.81 22.72
C ARG A 480 -3.54 7.39 23.63
N ALA A 481 -3.19 8.29 24.55
CA ALA A 481 -2.12 8.11 25.54
C ALA A 481 -2.52 7.13 26.63
#